data_AF-A0A2M7RRT2-F1
#
_entry.id   AF-A0A2M7RRT2-F1
#
_cell.length_a   1.000
_cell.length_b   1.000
_cell.length_c   1.000
_cell.angle_alpha   90.00
_cell.angle_beta   90.00
_cell.angle_gamma   90.00
#
_symmetry.space_group_name_H-M   'P 1'
#
loop_
_entity.id
_entity.type
_entity.pdbx_description
1 polymer ?
#
loop_
_entity_poly.entity_id
_entity_poly.type
_entity_poly.pdbx_seq_one_letter_code
_entity_poly.pdbx_strand_id
1 'polypeptide(L)'
;MNKKVIIHSLILLTAVTITFFWITDPDLNYYSLQLTAVLLLTLIVTHRILKPVSYKLAESTISTMAVLLISSTNGGISSPLFFLNYILLFELSLLLEPVIPLLLSVMLVVFYLASGNKNTSYFQYLELAAFPLITPLAVFFGKIYQKVQNQKKEIKNLSNKVEELEEELVEEEMEKETI
;
A
#
# COMPACT_ATOMS: atom_id res chain seq x y z
N MET A 1 -14.20 -8.00 -10.89
CA MET A 1 -13.03 -7.56 -10.10
C MET A 1 -11.90 -8.54 -10.32
N ASN A 2 -10.65 -8.09 -10.52
CA ASN A 2 -9.52 -8.97 -10.83
C ASN A 2 -9.20 -9.90 -9.62
N LYS A 3 -8.79 -11.16 -9.86
CA LYS A 3 -8.48 -12.14 -8.80
C LYS A 3 -7.44 -11.62 -7.81
N LYS A 4 -6.44 -10.86 -8.29
CA LYS A 4 -5.42 -10.22 -7.44
C LYS A 4 -6.01 -9.21 -6.46
N VAL A 5 -6.91 -8.35 -6.94
CA VAL A 5 -7.61 -7.35 -6.10
C VAL A 5 -8.39 -8.04 -4.99
N ILE A 6 -9.08 -9.15 -5.28
CA ILE A 6 -9.83 -9.91 -4.29
C ILE A 6 -8.88 -10.46 -3.20
N ILE A 7 -7.77 -11.08 -3.60
CA ILE A 7 -6.79 -11.65 -2.67
C ILE A 7 -6.16 -10.56 -1.80
N HIS A 8 -5.69 -9.47 -2.41
CA HIS A 8 -5.08 -8.36 -1.67
C HIS A 8 -6.07 -7.72 -0.69
N SER A 9 -7.32 -7.53 -1.10
CA SER A 9 -8.36 -6.98 -0.24
C SER A 9 -8.69 -7.92 0.92
N LEU A 10 -8.72 -9.23 0.69
CA LEU A 10 -8.96 -10.21 1.74
C LEU A 10 -7.82 -10.21 2.77
N ILE A 11 -6.57 -10.13 2.30
CA ILE A 11 -5.40 -10.07 3.18
C ILE A 11 -5.39 -8.78 4.00
N LEU A 12 -5.68 -7.64 3.37
CA LEU A 12 -5.81 -6.36 4.09
C LEU A 12 -6.96 -6.39 5.09
N LEU A 13 -8.11 -6.97 4.74
CA LEU A 13 -9.21 -7.17 5.67
C LEU A 13 -8.76 -7.99 6.88
N THR A 14 -8.05 -9.10 6.66
CA THR A 14 -7.52 -9.90 7.77
C THR A 14 -6.57 -9.08 8.65
N ALA A 15 -5.69 -8.27 8.07
CA ALA A 15 -4.77 -7.42 8.81
C ALA A 15 -5.50 -6.36 9.66
N VAL A 16 -6.52 -5.71 9.09
CA VAL A 16 -7.38 -4.76 9.82
C VAL A 16 -8.10 -5.46 10.97
N THR A 17 -8.67 -6.65 10.74
CA THR A 17 -9.38 -7.40 11.79
C THR A 17 -8.44 -7.87 12.91
N ILE A 18 -7.24 -8.37 12.57
CA ILE A 18 -6.24 -8.76 13.57
C ILE A 18 -5.84 -7.55 14.42
N THR A 19 -5.62 -6.40 13.78
CA THR A 19 -5.28 -5.16 14.48
C THR A 19 -6.42 -4.69 15.38
N PHE A 20 -7.67 -4.84 14.93
CA PHE A 20 -8.85 -4.52 15.74
C PHE A 20 -8.92 -5.38 17.02
N PHE A 21 -8.74 -6.70 16.90
CA PHE A 21 -8.70 -7.58 18.07
C PHE A 21 -7.53 -7.24 18.99
N TRP A 22 -6.36 -6.90 18.43
CA TRP A 22 -5.19 -6.51 19.20
C TRP A 22 -5.43 -5.28 20.08
N ILE A 23 -6.05 -4.23 19.52
CA ILE A 23 -6.27 -2.96 20.23
C ILE A 23 -7.42 -3.08 21.25
N THR A 24 -8.39 -3.95 20.98
CA THR A 24 -9.55 -4.14 21.85
C THR A 24 -9.18 -4.89 23.14
N ASP A 25 -8.15 -5.73 23.10
CA ASP A 25 -7.67 -6.46 24.26
C ASP A 25 -6.73 -5.57 25.11
N PRO A 26 -7.04 -5.30 26.39
CA PRO A 26 -6.23 -4.45 27.26
C PRO A 26 -4.78 -4.94 27.45
N ASP A 27 -4.55 -6.25 27.49
CA ASP A 27 -3.22 -6.82 27.76
C ASP A 27 -2.32 -6.71 26.53
N LEU A 28 -2.87 -6.94 25.34
CA LEU A 28 -2.14 -6.78 24.08
C LEU A 28 -1.93 -5.32 23.72
N ASN A 29 -2.90 -4.44 24.02
CA ASN A 29 -2.80 -3.04 23.66
C ASN A 29 -1.63 -2.32 24.34
N TYR A 30 -1.22 -2.79 25.53
CA TYR A 30 -0.02 -2.29 26.21
C TYR A 30 1.28 -2.45 25.38
N TYR A 31 1.33 -3.50 24.54
CA TYR A 31 2.47 -3.80 23.67
C TYR A 31 2.34 -3.27 22.24
N SER A 32 1.27 -2.52 21.95
CA SER A 32 1.00 -2.02 20.59
C SER A 32 2.14 -1.16 20.05
N LEU A 33 2.77 -0.30 20.88
CA LEU A 33 3.86 0.56 20.43
C LEU A 33 5.12 -0.24 20.08
N GLN A 34 5.43 -1.27 20.87
CA GLN A 34 6.54 -2.20 20.65
C GLN A 34 6.29 -2.99 19.36
N LEU A 35 5.06 -3.47 19.14
CA LEU A 35 4.67 -4.15 17.92
C LEU A 35 4.82 -3.24 16.69
N THR A 36 4.36 -1.99 16.77
CA THR A 36 4.56 -1.00 15.70
C THR A 36 6.04 -0.81 15.39
N ALA A 37 6.90 -0.69 16.41
CA ALA A 37 8.34 -0.54 16.22
C ALA A 37 8.95 -1.75 15.51
N VAL A 38 8.58 -2.98 15.91
CA VAL A 38 9.03 -4.22 15.26
C VAL A 38 8.56 -4.28 13.79
N LEU A 39 7.32 -3.90 13.51
CA LEU A 39 6.77 -3.86 12.14
C LEU A 39 7.54 -2.86 11.26
N LEU A 40 7.80 -1.65 11.75
CA LEU A 40 8.54 -0.63 11.02
C LEU A 40 10.01 -1.03 10.80
N LEU A 41 10.66 -1.60 11.81
CA LEU A 41 12.02 -2.13 11.66
C LEU A 41 12.06 -3.25 10.62
N THR A 42 11.07 -4.14 10.63
CA THR A 42 10.97 -5.22 9.63
C THR A 42 10.85 -4.65 8.22
N LEU A 43 10.07 -3.59 8.02
CA LEU A 43 9.94 -2.90 6.73
C LEU A 43 11.29 -2.32 6.28
N ILE A 44 11.98 -1.58 7.15
CA ILE A 44 13.26 -0.95 6.85
C ILE A 44 14.35 -1.99 6.54
N VAL A 45 14.46 -3.02 7.37
CA VAL A 45 15.46 -4.09 7.23
C VAL A 45 15.23 -4.86 5.94
N THR A 46 13.99 -5.22 5.64
CA THR A 46 13.65 -5.97 4.42
C THR A 46 13.95 -5.15 3.17
N HIS A 47 13.59 -3.86 3.18
CA HIS A 47 13.83 -2.99 2.02
C HIS A 47 15.33 -2.72 1.80
N ARG A 48 16.10 -2.51 2.88
CA ARG A 48 17.52 -2.17 2.79
C ARG A 48 18.42 -3.36 2.49
N ILE A 49 18.12 -4.52 3.08
CA ILE A 49 19.01 -5.69 3.04
C ILE A 49 18.57 -6.69 1.98
N LEU A 50 17.29 -7.07 1.96
CA LEU A 50 16.83 -8.23 1.19
C LEU A 50 16.47 -7.91 -0.27
N LYS A 51 16.25 -6.63 -0.60
CA LYS A 51 15.85 -6.13 -1.95
C LYS A 51 14.93 -7.09 -2.73
N PRO A 52 13.84 -7.59 -2.13
CA PRO A 52 12.99 -8.60 -2.77
C PRO A 52 12.31 -8.08 -4.04
N VAL A 53 12.21 -8.93 -5.06
CA VAL A 53 11.66 -8.59 -6.39
C VAL A 53 10.16 -8.26 -6.34
N SER A 54 9.41 -8.74 -5.34
CA SER A 54 7.96 -8.49 -5.20
C SER A 54 7.45 -8.58 -3.75
N TYR A 55 7.81 -7.61 -2.91
CA TYR A 55 7.39 -7.53 -1.50
C TYR A 55 6.20 -6.59 -1.23
N LYS A 56 5.61 -6.03 -2.29
CA LYS A 56 4.60 -4.96 -2.22
C LYS A 56 3.38 -5.29 -1.35
N LEU A 57 2.91 -6.54 -1.39
CA LEU A 57 1.77 -6.98 -0.60
C LEU A 57 2.10 -7.03 0.89
N ALA A 58 3.21 -7.68 1.26
CA ALA A 58 3.65 -7.76 2.65
C ALA A 58 3.98 -6.37 3.21
N GLU A 59 4.64 -5.52 2.43
CA GLU A 59 4.89 -4.11 2.74
C GLU A 59 3.58 -3.37 3.05
N SER A 60 2.61 -3.44 2.14
CA SER A 60 1.29 -2.80 2.32
C SER A 60 0.56 -3.31 3.55
N THR A 61 0.63 -4.62 3.84
CA THR A 61 0.03 -5.23 5.03
C THR A 61 0.70 -4.72 6.31
N ILE A 62 2.03 -4.72 6.36
CA ILE A 62 2.80 -4.25 7.51
C ILE A 62 2.56 -2.76 7.75
N SER A 63 2.61 -1.93 6.70
CA SER A 63 2.29 -0.50 6.79
C SER A 63 0.88 -0.27 7.32
N THR A 64 -0.11 -1.01 6.82
CA THR A 64 -1.51 -0.91 7.28
C THR A 64 -1.62 -1.21 8.77
N MET A 65 -1.03 -2.31 9.24
CA MET A 65 -1.05 -2.67 10.66
C MET A 65 -0.31 -1.63 11.52
N ALA A 66 0.86 -1.19 11.08
CA ALA A 66 1.66 -0.21 11.82
C ALA A 66 0.93 1.12 11.97
N VAL A 67 0.34 1.64 10.89
CA VAL A 67 -0.45 2.89 10.89
C VAL A 67 -1.67 2.76 11.79
N LEU A 68 -2.41 1.66 11.73
CA LEU A 68 -3.59 1.43 12.57
C LEU A 68 -3.25 1.31 14.06
N LEU A 69 -2.17 0.60 14.39
CA LEU A 69 -1.71 0.46 15.78
C LEU A 69 -1.29 1.82 16.36
N ILE A 70 -0.47 2.57 15.62
CA ILE A 70 0.07 3.83 16.14
C ILE A 70 -0.98 4.94 16.22
N SER A 71 -1.93 5.00 15.29
CA SER A 71 -3.04 5.97 15.37
C SER A 71 -3.98 5.62 16.53
N SER A 72 -4.34 4.35 16.68
CA SER A 72 -5.34 3.90 17.66
C SER A 72 -4.85 4.01 19.10
N THR A 73 -3.58 3.67 19.34
CA THR A 73 -2.96 3.81 20.67
C THR A 73 -2.83 5.25 21.12
N ASN A 74 -2.60 6.18 20.19
CA ASN A 74 -2.40 7.60 20.47
C ASN A 74 -3.70 8.42 20.42
N GLY A 75 -4.86 7.80 20.67
CA GLY A 75 -6.14 8.50 20.74
C GLY A 75 -7.06 8.31 19.53
N GLY A 76 -6.78 7.34 18.66
CA GLY A 76 -7.65 6.96 17.54
C GLY A 76 -7.86 8.12 16.57
N ILE A 77 -9.11 8.55 16.41
CA ILE A 77 -9.47 9.63 15.50
C ILE A 77 -8.88 10.97 15.97
N SER A 78 -8.72 11.20 17.28
CA SER A 78 -8.08 12.42 17.79
C SER A 78 -6.55 12.36 17.83
N SER A 79 -5.97 11.29 17.28
CA SER A 79 -4.52 11.13 17.26
C SER A 79 -3.89 12.17 16.35
N PRO A 80 -2.82 12.87 16.79
CA PRO A 80 -2.00 13.69 15.89
C PRO A 80 -1.43 12.90 14.71
N LEU A 81 -1.40 11.58 14.81
CA LEU A 81 -0.91 10.66 13.78
C LEU A 81 -2.03 10.12 12.87
N PHE A 82 -3.28 10.56 13.05
CA PHE A 82 -4.41 10.07 12.26
C PHE A 82 -4.23 10.33 10.76
N PHE A 83 -3.55 11.43 10.38
CA PHE A 83 -3.26 11.75 8.98
C PHE A 83 -2.45 10.66 8.25
N LEU A 84 -1.73 9.79 8.98
CA LEU A 84 -1.03 8.66 8.38
C LEU A 84 -1.99 7.70 7.66
N ASN A 85 -3.25 7.60 8.10
CA ASN A 85 -4.26 6.82 7.39
C ASN A 85 -4.56 7.38 5.99
N TYR A 86 -4.49 8.71 5.82
CA TYR A 86 -4.64 9.32 4.50
C TYR A 86 -3.44 9.01 3.62
N ILE A 87 -2.21 9.10 4.16
CA ILE A 87 -0.98 8.74 3.45
C ILE A 87 -1.00 7.26 3.06
N LEU A 88 -1.48 6.40 3.96
CA LEU A 88 -1.63 4.96 3.73
C LEU A 88 -2.50 4.68 2.49
N LEU A 89 -3.59 5.44 2.27
CA LEU A 89 -4.39 5.30 1.05
C LEU A 89 -3.58 5.57 -0.22
N PHE A 90 -2.71 6.59 -0.21
CA PHE A 90 -1.82 6.88 -1.34
C PHE A 90 -0.78 5.78 -1.51
N GLU A 91 -0.13 5.36 -0.43
CA GLU A 91 0.86 4.27 -0.42
C GLU A 91 0.29 3.01 -1.09
N LEU A 92 -0.89 2.55 -0.65
CA LEU A 92 -1.51 1.34 -1.23
C LEU A 92 -1.91 1.52 -2.69
N SER A 93 -2.30 2.73 -3.10
CA SER A 93 -2.62 3.02 -4.50
C SER A 93 -1.39 2.93 -5.41
N LEU A 94 -0.21 3.24 -4.87
CA LEU A 94 1.07 3.20 -5.58
C LEU A 94 1.71 1.80 -5.57
N LEU A 95 1.56 1.07 -4.46
CA LEU A 95 2.13 -0.26 -4.29
C LEU A 95 1.26 -1.37 -4.91
N LEU A 96 -0.06 -1.29 -4.75
CA LEU A 96 -1.00 -2.33 -5.18
C LEU A 96 -1.84 -1.85 -6.37
N GLU A 97 -3.05 -2.38 -6.51
CA GLU A 97 -3.99 -1.93 -7.52
C GLU A 97 -4.70 -0.63 -7.07
N PRO A 98 -4.93 0.34 -7.98
CA PRO A 98 -5.53 1.63 -7.62
C PRO A 98 -6.93 1.56 -7.01
N VAL A 99 -7.62 0.42 -7.08
CA VAL A 99 -8.95 0.22 -6.47
C VAL A 99 -8.85 -0.16 -4.99
N ILE A 100 -7.71 -0.69 -4.53
CA ILE A 100 -7.53 -1.13 -3.14
C ILE A 100 -7.79 -0.02 -2.10
N PRO A 101 -7.35 1.24 -2.31
CA PRO A 101 -7.67 2.33 -1.38
C PRO A 101 -9.18 2.56 -1.17
N LEU A 102 -10.04 2.29 -2.16
CA LEU A 102 -11.50 2.40 -1.99
C LEU A 102 -12.04 1.38 -0.98
N LEU A 103 -11.50 0.17 -1.01
CA LEU A 103 -11.90 -0.86 -0.07
C LEU A 103 -11.31 -0.58 1.31
N LEU A 104 -10.03 -0.19 1.36
CA LEU A 104 -9.37 0.18 2.61
C LEU A 104 -10.07 1.37 3.28
N SER A 105 -10.48 2.41 2.55
CA SER A 105 -11.15 3.56 3.15
C SER A 105 -12.44 3.18 3.87
N VAL A 106 -13.23 2.26 3.29
CA VAL A 106 -14.44 1.73 3.94
C VAL A 106 -14.06 0.93 5.18
N MET A 107 -13.03 0.07 5.09
CA MET A 107 -12.53 -0.70 6.23
C MET A 107 -12.03 0.22 7.37
N LEU A 108 -11.33 1.31 7.05
CA LEU A 108 -10.83 2.28 8.03
C LEU A 108 -11.97 3.01 8.73
N VAL A 109 -12.98 3.47 7.98
CA VAL A 109 -14.17 4.11 8.58
C VAL A 109 -14.86 3.14 9.53
N VAL A 110 -15.11 1.89 9.11
CA VAL A 110 -15.73 0.88 9.97
C VAL A 110 -14.85 0.57 11.19
N PHE A 111 -13.54 0.43 10.99
CA PHE A 111 -12.57 0.18 12.05
C PHE A 111 -12.63 1.26 13.14
N TYR A 112 -12.49 2.54 12.78
CA TYR A 112 -12.49 3.63 13.76
C TYR A 112 -13.85 3.89 14.40
N LEU A 113 -14.95 3.59 13.69
CA LEU A 113 -16.29 3.62 14.29
C LEU A 113 -16.48 2.48 15.31
N ALA A 114 -15.94 1.30 15.04
CA ALA A 114 -16.03 0.14 15.92
C ALA A 114 -15.08 0.22 17.12
N SER A 115 -13.88 0.78 16.94
CA SER A 115 -12.86 0.93 17.99
C SER A 115 -12.96 2.27 18.75
N GLY A 116 -13.84 3.16 18.31
CA GLY A 116 -13.97 4.52 18.84
C GLY A 116 -14.53 4.57 20.26
N ASN A 117 -14.07 5.55 21.04
CA ASN A 117 -14.64 5.83 22.35
C ASN A 117 -16.01 6.50 22.23
N LYS A 118 -16.89 6.28 23.21
CA LYS A 118 -18.27 6.81 23.24
C LYS A 118 -18.40 8.35 23.27
N ASN A 119 -17.29 9.08 23.41
CA ASN A 119 -17.23 10.54 23.54
C ASN A 119 -16.62 11.23 22.31
N THR A 120 -16.97 10.74 21.12
CA THR A 120 -16.53 11.26 19.83
C THR A 120 -17.09 12.68 19.59
N SER A 121 -16.21 13.66 19.40
CA SER A 121 -16.62 15.04 19.04
C SER A 121 -17.09 15.12 17.59
N TYR A 122 -17.91 16.13 17.26
CA TYR A 122 -18.33 16.41 15.88
C TYR A 122 -17.15 16.54 14.90
N PHE A 123 -16.03 17.15 15.35
CA PHE A 123 -14.82 17.28 14.54
C PHE A 123 -14.18 15.94 14.16
N GLN A 124 -14.32 14.91 15.00
CA GLN A 124 -13.77 13.58 14.72
C GLN A 124 -14.56 12.87 13.61
N TYR A 125 -15.88 13.09 13.53
CA TYR A 125 -16.67 12.59 12.41
C TYR A 125 -16.33 13.29 11.10
N LEU A 126 -15.94 14.57 11.14
CA LEU A 126 -15.43 15.29 9.97
C LEU A 126 -14.13 14.68 9.44
N GLU A 127 -13.23 14.25 10.33
CA GLU A 127 -12.02 13.54 9.92
C GLU A 127 -12.35 12.20 9.22
N LEU A 128 -13.31 11.44 9.74
CA LEU A 128 -13.78 10.23 9.04
C LEU A 128 -14.45 10.55 7.69
N ALA A 129 -15.16 11.68 7.59
CA ALA A 129 -15.75 12.16 6.35
C ALA A 129 -14.71 12.61 5.31
N ALA A 130 -13.45 12.82 5.70
CA ALA A 130 -12.37 13.12 4.76
C ALA A 130 -11.97 11.90 3.91
N PHE A 131 -12.18 10.67 4.39
CA PHE A 131 -11.87 9.45 3.63
C PHE A 131 -12.52 9.41 2.24
N PRO A 132 -13.85 9.55 2.07
CA PRO A 132 -14.47 9.54 0.75
C PRO A 132 -14.00 10.68 -0.17
N LEU A 133 -13.45 11.77 0.36
CA LEU A 133 -12.88 12.87 -0.43
C LEU A 133 -11.45 12.57 -0.89
N ILE A 134 -10.61 12.03 0.00
CA ILE A 134 -9.20 11.75 -0.25
C ILE A 134 -9.02 10.49 -1.10
N THR A 135 -9.90 9.50 -0.94
CA THR A 135 -9.73 8.19 -1.58
C THR A 135 -9.78 8.23 -3.11
N PRO A 136 -10.71 8.94 -3.77
CA PRO A 136 -10.69 9.11 -5.22
C PRO A 136 -9.40 9.75 -5.73
N LEU A 137 -8.85 10.69 -4.95
CA LEU A 137 -7.57 11.30 -5.26
C LEU A 137 -6.45 10.27 -5.19
N ALA A 138 -6.37 9.47 -4.12
CA ALA A 138 -5.41 8.38 -4.02
C ALA A 138 -5.52 7.39 -5.19
N VAL A 139 -6.74 6.98 -5.56
CA VAL A 139 -7.02 6.10 -6.72
C VAL A 139 -6.50 6.74 -8.01
N PHE A 140 -6.74 8.03 -8.22
CA PHE A 140 -6.29 8.75 -9.40
C PHE A 140 -4.76 8.78 -9.50
N PHE A 141 -4.06 9.08 -8.41
CA PHE A 141 -2.61 9.06 -8.36
C PHE A 141 -2.03 7.65 -8.63
N GLY A 142 -2.64 6.60 -8.07
CA GLY A 142 -2.26 5.22 -8.36
C GLY A 142 -2.40 4.86 -9.85
N LYS A 143 -3.50 5.29 -10.49
CA LYS A 143 -3.70 5.09 -11.93
C LYS A 143 -2.64 5.81 -12.76
N ILE A 144 -2.30 7.06 -12.41
CA ILE A 144 -1.23 7.81 -13.09
C ILE A 144 0.10 7.06 -12.94
N TYR A 145 0.44 6.67 -11.72
CA TYR A 145 1.68 5.96 -11.45
C TYR A 145 1.78 4.64 -12.22
N GLN A 146 0.69 3.86 -12.26
CA GLN A 146 0.64 2.62 -13.02
C GLN A 146 0.80 2.86 -14.53
N LYS A 147 0.17 3.93 -15.07
CA LYS A 147 0.33 4.32 -16.47
C LYS A 147 1.79 4.64 -16.81
N VAL A 148 2.45 5.43 -15.96
CA VAL A 148 3.88 5.77 -16.12
C VAL A 148 4.76 4.52 -16.07
N GLN A 149 4.49 3.59 -15.15
CA GLN A 149 5.25 2.34 -15.05
C GLN A 149 5.07 1.45 -16.28
N ASN A 150 3.86 1.36 -16.84
CA ASN A 150 3.60 0.59 -18.05
C ASN A 150 4.31 1.20 -19.27
N GLN A 151 4.27 2.53 -19.40
CA GLN A 151 4.99 3.24 -20.47
C GLN A 151 6.51 3.01 -20.37
N LYS A 152 7.09 3.05 -19.17
CA LYS A 152 8.52 2.74 -18.97
C LYS A 152 8.87 1.31 -19.39
N LYS A 153 8.00 0.34 -19.09
CA LYS A 153 8.20 -1.04 -19.53
C LYS A 153 8.10 -1.19 -21.04
N GLU A 154 7.15 -0.52 -21.67
CA GLU A 154 6.98 -0.52 -23.12
C GLU A 154 8.20 0.08 -23.82
N ILE A 155 8.69 1.24 -23.36
CA ILE A 155 9.93 1.87 -23.85
C ILE A 155 11.11 0.90 -23.71
N LYS A 156 11.25 0.23 -22.56
CA LYS A 156 12.33 -0.75 -22.36
C LYS A 156 12.23 -1.93 -23.32
N ASN A 157 11.04 -2.50 -23.49
CA ASN A 157 10.83 -3.63 -24.40
C ASN A 157 11.11 -3.24 -25.86
N LEU A 158 10.71 -2.03 -26.27
CA LEU A 158 11.02 -1.50 -27.60
C LEU A 158 12.53 -1.30 -27.78
N SER A 159 13.21 -0.75 -26.78
CA SER A 159 14.67 -0.58 -26.81
C SER A 159 15.40 -1.92 -26.98
N ASN A 160 15.02 -2.93 -26.20
CA ASN A 160 15.60 -4.27 -26.31
C ASN A 160 15.35 -4.88 -27.70
N LYS A 161 14.17 -4.68 -28.27
CA LYS A 161 13.84 -5.19 -29.61
C LYS A 161 14.64 -4.50 -30.72
N VAL A 162 14.93 -3.21 -30.57
CA VAL A 162 15.80 -2.48 -31.51
C VAL A 162 17.22 -3.03 -31.43
N GLU A 163 17.74 -3.26 -30.22
CA GLU A 163 19.07 -3.84 -30.00
C GLU A 163 19.18 -5.25 -30.62
N GLU A 164 18.19 -6.12 -30.39
CA GLU A 164 18.12 -7.46 -31.01
C GLU A 164 18.12 -7.40 -32.55
N LEU A 165 17.36 -6.47 -33.15
CA LEU A 165 17.31 -6.30 -34.61
C LEU A 165 18.62 -5.73 -35.19
N GLU A 166 19.31 -4.85 -34.46
CA GLU A 166 20.62 -4.33 -34.86
C GLU A 166 21.68 -5.44 -34.85
N GLU A 167 21.67 -6.32 -33.84
CA GLU A 167 22.54 -7.49 -33.77
C GLU A 167 22.29 -8.46 -34.94
N GLU A 168 21.03 -8.79 -35.24
CA GLU A 168 20.66 -9.65 -36.38
C GLU A 168 21.15 -9.08 -37.72
N LEU A 169 21.01 -7.76 -37.93
CA LEU A 169 21.47 -7.11 -39.16
C LEU A 169 22.99 -7.17 -39.32
N VAL A 170 23.75 -6.98 -38.23
CA VAL A 170 25.21 -7.09 -38.24
C VAL A 170 25.65 -8.51 -38.53
N GLU A 171 24.99 -9.53 -37.97
CA GLU A 171 25.27 -10.93 -38.27
C GLU A 171 25.01 -11.26 -39.74
N GLU A 172 23.88 -10.80 -40.31
CA GLU A 172 23.57 -10.97 -41.73
C GLU A 172 24.57 -10.29 -42.67
N GLU A 173 25.08 -9.11 -42.31
CA GLU A 173 26.10 -8.40 -43.11
C GLU A 173 27.44 -9.14 -43.08
N MET A 174 27.86 -9.65 -41.91
CA MET A 174 29.10 -10.42 -41.80
C MET A 174 29.03 -11.75 -42.55
N GLU A 175 27.90 -12.46 -42.55
CA GLU A 175 27.75 -13.69 -43.34
C GLU A 175 27.85 -13.43 -44.85
N LYS A 176 27.28 -12.32 -45.33
CA LYS A 176 27.30 -11.94 -46.75
C LYS A 176 28.69 -11.52 -47.25
N GLU A 177 29.58 -11.03 -46.39
CA GLU A 177 30.97 -10.68 -46.76
C GLU A 177 31.94 -11.88 -46.80
N THR A 178 31.57 -13.03 -46.22
CA THR A 178 32.40 -14.26 -46.20
C THR A 178 32.18 -15.21 -47.38
N ILE A 179 31.27 -14.90 -48.33
CA ILE A 179 30.95 -15.71 -49.52
C ILE A 179 31.49 -15.02 -50.78
#